data_AF-A0A258JTM5-F1
#
_entry.id   AF-A0A258JTM5-F1
#
_cell.length_a   1.000
_cell.length_b   1.000
_cell.length_c   1.000
_cell.angle_alpha   90.00
_cell.angle_beta   90.00
_cell.angle_gamma   90.00
#
_symmetry.space_group_name_H-M   'P 1'
#
loop_
_entity.id
_entity.type
_entity.pdbx_description
1 polymer ?
#
loop_
_entity_poly.entity_id
_entity_poly.type
_entity_poly.pdbx_seq_one_letter_code
_entity_poly.pdbx_strand_id
1 'polypeptide(L)'
;MNDIGNSRRLRMRWGGDILFVPNLGWHCWDGARWHRPENDEDAVRAFAHRTAEAILLEAYAMQPSPREREFMDAAEAARPRLAEIPHDIIALDDEDISSGERKRRTRKLRDEAGKLKDVIARGALALKALQSRQSQRRRFATSSGNAGKLDGMLGEARPFVAHTLSSLDADPLALNVLNGTVRFHRFAEPDPECPDPDVVRLRTVCRYSILPHARGDYLTKMAPVFHCPEAEAPAFRAFLERIIPDPEVRAFLQRFFGYCLTALTSEQMFCIFYGEGSNGKSTLVDIIARVMGDYATSVPVMSL
;
A
#
# COMPACT_ATOMS: atom_id res chain seq x y z
N MET A 1 17.94 -8.30 14.77
CA MET A 1 16.79 -8.22 13.85
C MET A 1 17.34 -8.58 12.48
N ASN A 2 16.94 -9.73 11.95
CA ASN A 2 17.36 -10.24 10.65
C ASN A 2 16.49 -9.65 9.54
N ASP A 3 16.73 -10.07 8.30
CA ASP A 3 16.07 -9.49 7.12
C ASP A 3 14.54 -9.73 7.13
N ILE A 4 14.07 -10.80 7.80
CA ILE A 4 12.65 -11.04 8.12
C ILE A 4 12.02 -9.91 8.96
N GLY A 5 12.77 -9.35 9.91
CA GLY A 5 12.28 -8.25 10.74
C GLY A 5 12.05 -6.99 9.90
N ASN A 6 12.92 -6.74 8.94
CA ASN A 6 12.80 -5.62 8.00
C ASN A 6 11.69 -5.88 6.97
N SER A 7 11.52 -7.10 6.48
CA SER A 7 10.42 -7.44 5.56
C SER A 7 9.04 -7.27 6.22
N ARG A 8 8.91 -7.59 7.51
CA ARG A 8 7.69 -7.30 8.28
C ARG A 8 7.40 -5.81 8.40
N ARG A 9 8.43 -4.96 8.54
CA ARG A 9 8.27 -3.49 8.53
C ARG A 9 7.81 -3.00 7.16
N LEU A 10 8.42 -3.49 6.08
CA LEU A 10 8.01 -3.18 4.71
C LEU A 10 6.54 -3.53 4.50
N ARG A 11 6.15 -4.78 4.83
CA ARG A 11 4.77 -5.25 4.72
C ARG A 11 3.79 -4.43 5.56
N MET A 12 4.14 -4.10 6.80
CA MET A 12 3.26 -3.31 7.66
C MET A 12 3.00 -1.91 7.11
N ARG A 13 3.98 -1.32 6.42
CA ARG A 13 3.87 0.03 5.84
C ARG A 13 3.25 0.03 4.44
N TRP A 14 3.58 -0.96 3.63
CA TRP A 14 3.37 -0.94 2.18
C TRP A 14 2.76 -2.21 1.62
N GLY A 15 2.42 -3.21 2.46
CA GLY A 15 1.87 -4.48 2.00
C GLY A 15 0.50 -4.36 1.31
N GLY A 16 -0.17 -3.21 1.44
CA GLY A 16 -1.35 -2.88 0.64
C GLY A 16 -1.02 -2.25 -0.72
N ASP A 17 0.21 -1.77 -0.92
CA ASP A 17 0.68 -1.03 -2.10
C ASP A 17 1.58 -1.83 -3.03
N ILE A 18 2.11 -2.96 -2.55
CA ILE A 18 2.97 -3.85 -3.32
C ILE A 18 2.40 -5.26 -3.34
N LEU A 19 2.54 -5.92 -4.48
CA LEU A 19 2.10 -7.29 -4.71
C LEU A 19 3.17 -8.01 -5.52
N PHE A 20 3.40 -9.29 -5.24
CA PHE A 20 4.36 -10.11 -5.97
C PHE A 20 3.65 -11.30 -6.62
N VAL A 21 3.90 -11.55 -7.90
CA VAL A 21 3.40 -12.73 -8.59
C VAL A 21 4.57 -13.61 -9.01
N PRO A 22 4.64 -14.87 -8.56
CA PRO A 22 5.70 -15.79 -8.98
C PRO A 22 5.81 -15.86 -10.50
N ASN A 23 7.04 -15.79 -11.01
CA ASN A 23 7.41 -15.79 -12.44
C ASN A 23 6.98 -14.54 -13.24
N LEU A 24 6.16 -13.66 -12.67
CA LEU A 24 5.75 -12.41 -13.32
C LEU A 24 6.44 -11.19 -12.69
N GLY A 25 6.66 -11.16 -11.38
CA GLY A 25 7.37 -10.08 -10.70
C GLY A 25 6.48 -9.17 -9.85
N TRP A 26 6.96 -7.98 -9.56
CA TRP A 26 6.33 -7.02 -8.67
C TRP A 26 5.27 -6.16 -9.38
N HIS A 27 4.19 -5.88 -8.66
CA HIS A 27 3.14 -4.96 -9.06
C HIS A 27 2.98 -3.92 -7.95
N CYS A 28 2.73 -2.68 -8.35
CA CYS A 28 2.48 -1.58 -7.44
C CYS A 28 1.07 -1.04 -7.68
N TRP A 29 0.38 -0.69 -6.61
CA TRP A 29 -0.90 0.01 -6.73
C TRP A 29 -0.67 1.45 -7.20
N ASP A 30 -1.29 1.84 -8.32
CA ASP A 30 -1.15 3.18 -8.90
C ASP A 30 -2.27 4.16 -8.52
N GLY A 31 -3.24 3.70 -7.70
CA GLY A 31 -4.44 4.46 -7.36
C GLY A 31 -5.72 3.87 -7.98
N ALA A 32 -5.59 3.09 -9.05
CA ALA A 32 -6.72 2.51 -9.79
C ALA A 32 -6.57 1.00 -10.06
N ARG A 33 -5.34 0.50 -10.16
CA ARG A 33 -5.03 -0.89 -10.49
C ARG A 33 -3.68 -1.34 -9.94
N TRP A 34 -3.43 -2.64 -10.02
CA TRP A 34 -2.12 -3.23 -9.80
C TRP A 34 -1.32 -3.17 -11.10
N HIS A 35 -0.54 -2.10 -11.24
CA HIS A 35 0.31 -1.89 -12.40
C HIS A 35 1.64 -2.63 -12.22
N ARG A 36 2.10 -3.30 -13.28
CA ARG A 36 3.46 -3.84 -13.38
C ARG A 36 4.35 -2.82 -14.10
N PRO A 37 5.28 -2.16 -13.40
CA PRO A 37 6.25 -1.26 -14.03
C PRO A 37 7.19 -2.04 -14.96
N GLU A 38 7.77 -1.35 -15.95
CA GLU A 38 8.80 -1.94 -16.83
C GLU A 38 10.01 -2.45 -16.04
N ASN A 39 10.42 -1.70 -15.02
CA ASN A 39 11.44 -2.09 -14.05
C ASN A 39 10.82 -2.18 -12.65
N ASP A 40 10.23 -3.35 -12.39
CA ASP A 40 9.44 -3.65 -11.22
C ASP A 40 10.29 -3.75 -9.94
N GLU A 41 11.51 -4.28 -10.04
CA GLU A 41 12.46 -4.35 -8.92
C GLU A 41 12.91 -2.96 -8.42
N ASP A 42 13.15 -1.99 -9.32
CA ASP A 42 13.47 -0.62 -8.89
C ASP A 42 12.25 0.10 -8.30
N ALA A 43 11.07 -0.14 -8.85
CA ALA A 43 9.82 0.42 -8.33
C ALA A 43 9.56 -0.05 -6.89
N VAL A 44 9.69 -1.36 -6.61
CA VAL A 44 9.50 -1.88 -5.25
C VAL A 44 10.66 -1.47 -4.32
N ARG A 45 11.89 -1.32 -4.84
CA ARG A 45 13.06 -0.87 -4.06
C ARG A 45 12.85 0.51 -3.43
N ALA A 46 12.12 1.41 -4.08
CA ALA A 46 11.74 2.69 -3.48
C ALA A 46 10.97 2.54 -2.15
N PHE A 47 10.13 1.51 -2.02
CA PHE A 47 9.42 1.21 -0.77
C PHE A 47 10.36 0.66 0.31
N ALA A 48 11.36 -0.13 -0.07
CA ALA A 48 12.41 -0.61 0.83
C ALA A 48 13.28 0.54 1.35
N HIS A 49 13.65 1.50 0.49
CA HIS A 49 14.37 2.72 0.89
C HIS A 49 13.59 3.51 1.94
N ARG A 50 12.32 3.84 1.64
CA ARG A 50 11.43 4.55 2.60
C ARG A 50 11.27 3.78 3.91
N THR A 51 11.26 2.45 3.85
CA THR A 51 11.21 1.61 5.06
C THR A 51 12.49 1.74 5.88
N ALA A 52 13.65 1.67 5.25
CA ALA A 52 14.94 1.82 5.92
C ALA A 52 15.11 3.23 6.54
N GLU A 53 14.71 4.28 5.81
CA GLU A 53 14.69 5.66 6.29
C GLU A 53 13.77 5.81 7.52
N ALA A 54 12.60 5.18 7.50
CA ALA A 54 11.67 5.23 8.62
C ALA A 54 12.18 4.51 9.88
N ILE A 55 13.14 3.57 9.77
CA ILE A 55 13.79 2.95 10.94
C ILE A 55 14.59 3.98 11.72
N LEU A 56 15.12 5.01 11.06
CA LEU A 56 15.83 6.10 11.73
C LEU A 56 14.89 6.88 12.66
N LEU A 57 13.64 7.08 12.25
CA LEU A 57 12.61 7.76 13.04
C LEU A 57 12.30 7.01 14.34
N GLU A 58 12.45 5.67 14.35
CA GLU A 58 12.26 4.87 15.56
C GLU A 58 13.22 5.28 16.67
N ALA A 59 14.46 5.67 16.33
CA ALA A 59 15.44 6.12 17.33
C ALA A 59 14.98 7.39 18.06
N TYR A 60 14.30 8.30 17.36
CA TYR A 60 13.75 9.53 17.97
C TYR A 60 12.51 9.25 18.80
N ALA A 61 11.73 8.23 18.45
CA ALA A 61 10.55 7.83 19.19
C ALA A 61 10.87 7.00 20.45
N MET A 62 12.09 6.47 20.62
CA MET A 62 12.45 5.65 21.79
C MET A 62 12.41 6.48 23.07
N GLN A 63 11.58 6.03 24.00
CA GLN A 63 11.40 6.62 25.33
C GLN A 63 12.18 5.83 26.40
N PRO A 64 12.53 6.46 27.54
CA PRO A 64 13.01 5.71 28.69
C PRO A 64 11.93 4.74 29.18
N SER A 65 12.36 3.58 29.68
CA SER A 65 11.48 2.67 30.41
C SER A 65 10.95 3.33 31.69
N PRO A 66 9.84 2.83 32.29
CA PRO A 66 9.30 3.41 33.52
C PRO A 66 10.35 3.58 34.63
N ARG A 67 11.18 2.56 34.86
CA ARG A 67 12.25 2.59 35.87
C ARG A 67 13.37 3.59 35.54
N GLU A 68 13.74 3.71 34.28
CA GLU A 68 14.73 4.71 33.86
C GLU A 68 14.19 6.14 34.03
N ARG A 69 12.90 6.33 33.72
CA ARG A 69 12.20 7.60 33.93
C ARG A 69 12.19 7.99 35.40
N GLU A 70 11.85 7.06 36.30
CA GLU A 70 11.93 7.29 37.75
C GLU A 70 13.32 7.73 38.21
N PHE A 71 14.39 7.08 37.74
CA PHE A 71 15.76 7.49 38.09
C PHE A 71 16.13 8.87 37.53
N MET A 72 15.69 9.19 36.31
CA MET A 72 15.94 10.48 35.68
C MET A 72 15.19 11.60 36.42
N ASP A 73 13.92 11.39 36.74
CA ASP A 73 13.09 12.37 37.46
C ASP A 73 13.62 12.59 38.89
N ALA A 74 14.01 11.52 39.59
CA ALA A 74 14.62 11.61 40.91
C ALA A 74 15.98 12.35 40.88
N ALA A 75 16.79 12.12 39.84
CA ALA A 75 18.04 12.86 39.63
C ALA A 75 17.78 14.35 39.39
N GLU A 76 16.79 14.69 38.57
CA GLU A 76 16.41 16.07 38.31
C GLU A 76 15.94 16.79 39.58
N ALA A 77 15.12 16.12 40.40
CA ALA A 77 14.69 16.64 41.70
C ALA A 77 15.84 16.74 42.74
N ALA A 78 16.89 15.92 42.61
CA ALA A 78 18.03 15.92 43.52
C ALA A 78 19.05 17.03 43.24
N ARG A 79 19.17 17.50 41.98
CA ARG A 79 20.10 18.57 41.56
C ARG A 79 19.95 19.88 42.37
N PRO A 80 18.76 20.49 42.50
CA PRO A 80 18.61 21.73 43.25
C PRO A 80 18.93 21.53 44.74
N ARG A 81 18.51 20.40 45.33
CA ARG A 81 18.80 20.07 46.73
C ARG A 81 20.29 19.94 47.01
N LEU A 82 21.05 19.36 46.07
CA LEU A 82 22.51 19.28 46.21
C LEU A 82 23.17 20.66 46.12
N ALA A 83 22.63 21.55 45.29
CA ALA A 83 23.14 22.91 45.12
C ALA A 83 22.91 23.81 46.35
N GLU A 84 21.91 23.51 47.18
CA GLU A 84 21.66 24.18 48.46
C GLU A 84 22.69 23.82 49.54
N ILE A 85 23.42 22.71 49.39
CA ILE A 85 24.44 22.28 50.35
C ILE A 85 25.74 23.06 50.07
N PRO A 86 26.25 23.84 51.04
CA PRO A 86 27.46 24.63 50.85
C PRO A 86 28.68 23.78 50.47
N HIS A 87 29.43 24.22 49.46
CA HIS A 87 30.54 23.46 48.89
C HIS A 87 31.72 23.31 49.86
N ASP A 88 31.97 24.32 50.68
CA ASP A 88 32.93 24.29 51.78
C ASP A 88 32.61 23.16 52.77
N ILE A 89 31.34 22.94 53.12
CA ILE A 89 30.90 21.84 53.99
C ILE A 89 31.18 20.46 53.37
N ILE A 90 31.10 20.35 52.04
CA ILE A 90 31.39 19.11 51.31
C ILE A 90 32.89 18.83 51.22
N ALA A 91 33.73 19.87 51.29
CA ALA A 91 35.18 19.81 51.11
C ALA A 91 36.01 19.76 52.41
N LEU A 92 35.37 19.87 53.58
CA LEU A 92 36.04 19.77 54.89
C LEU A 92 36.54 18.34 55.17
N ASP A 93 37.78 18.21 55.61
CA ASP A 93 38.32 16.97 56.15
C ASP A 93 37.84 16.74 57.59
N ASP A 94 37.75 15.47 58.03
CA ASP A 94 37.20 15.12 59.35
C ASP A 94 38.03 15.69 60.53
N GLU A 95 39.28 16.08 60.26
CA GLU A 95 40.21 16.74 61.19
C GLU A 95 39.92 18.24 61.38
N ASP A 96 39.35 18.91 60.37
CA ASP A 96 39.06 20.36 60.38
C ASP A 96 37.76 20.72 61.14
N ILE A 97 37.06 19.71 61.65
CA ILE A 97 35.73 19.88 62.23
C ILE A 97 35.80 19.97 63.75
N SER A 98 35.66 21.18 64.30
CA SER A 98 35.64 21.42 65.75
C SER A 98 34.51 20.67 66.47
N SER A 99 34.78 20.25 67.71
CA SER A 99 33.94 19.33 68.49
C SER A 99 32.54 19.88 68.81
N GLY A 100 31.55 18.97 68.92
CA GLY A 100 30.18 19.27 69.34
C GLY A 100 29.12 19.23 68.23
N GLU A 101 28.12 20.12 68.33
CA GLU A 101 26.93 20.17 67.45
C GLU A 101 27.27 20.50 65.99
N ARG A 102 28.31 21.33 65.77
CA ARG A 102 28.83 21.67 64.44
C ARG A 102 29.32 20.43 63.68
N LYS A 103 30.04 19.52 64.35
CA LYS A 103 30.50 18.26 63.77
C LYS A 103 29.36 17.34 63.32
N ARG A 104 28.31 17.25 64.13
CA ARG A 104 27.12 16.45 63.80
C ARG A 104 26.36 17.01 62.60
N ARG A 105 26.21 18.34 62.52
CA ARG A 105 25.52 19.02 61.41
C ARG A 105 26.28 18.86 60.09
N THR A 106 27.60 19.08 60.09
CA THR A 106 28.47 18.90 58.92
C THR A 106 28.40 17.46 58.39
N ARG A 107 28.51 16.46 59.27
CA ARG A 107 28.40 15.04 58.88
C ARG A 107 27.06 14.71 58.22
N LYS A 108 25.95 15.20 58.79
CA LYS A 108 24.60 14.98 58.23
C LYS A 108 24.46 15.56 56.82
N LEU A 109 24.97 16.77 56.60
CA LEU A 109 24.96 17.43 55.30
C LEU A 109 25.86 16.70 54.28
N ARG A 110 27.01 16.18 54.71
CA ARG A 110 27.89 15.35 53.87
C ARG A 110 27.22 14.02 53.46
N ASP A 111 26.57 13.34 54.40
CA ASP A 111 25.82 12.10 54.13
C ASP A 111 24.65 12.35 53.16
N GLU A 112 23.93 13.47 53.34
CA GLU A 112 22.85 13.89 52.45
C GLU A 112 23.37 14.22 51.05
N ALA A 113 24.48 14.96 50.95
CA ALA A 113 25.14 15.24 49.68
C ALA A 113 25.59 13.95 48.97
N GLY A 114 26.10 12.95 49.71
CA GLY A 114 26.45 11.63 49.18
C GLY A 114 25.25 10.91 48.57
N LYS A 115 24.13 10.84 49.30
CA LYS A 115 22.88 10.23 48.80
C LYS A 115 22.33 10.94 47.57
N LEU A 116 22.37 12.27 47.55
CA LEU A 116 21.94 13.07 46.40
C LEU A 116 22.83 12.82 45.18
N LYS A 117 24.17 12.76 45.38
CA LYS A 117 25.13 12.39 44.33
C LYS A 117 24.83 10.99 43.77
N ASP A 118 24.52 10.01 44.60
CA ASP A 118 24.16 8.65 44.15
C ASP A 118 22.86 8.61 43.34
N VAL A 119 21.85 9.40 43.73
CA VAL A 119 20.61 9.54 42.95
C VAL A 119 20.89 10.17 41.59
N ILE A 120 21.66 11.26 41.55
CA ILE A 120 22.06 11.94 40.31
C ILE A 120 22.85 10.99 39.40
N ALA A 121 23.79 10.21 39.97
CA ALA A 121 24.57 9.23 39.23
C ALA A 121 23.68 8.14 38.59
N ARG A 122 22.67 7.64 39.32
CA ARG A 122 21.70 6.67 38.77
C ARG A 122 20.86 7.25 37.62
N GLY A 123 20.39 8.50 37.74
CA GLY A 123 19.70 9.17 36.63
C GLY A 123 20.60 9.37 35.41
N ALA A 124 21.88 9.71 35.60
CA ALA A 124 22.84 9.81 34.51
C ALA A 124 23.09 8.46 33.80
N LEU A 125 23.17 7.36 34.56
CA LEU A 125 23.26 6.01 34.00
C LEU A 125 22.01 5.64 33.19
N ALA A 126 20.81 5.96 33.68
CA ALA A 126 19.56 5.74 32.97
C ALA A 126 19.48 6.52 31.65
N LEU A 127 19.86 7.81 31.66
CA LEU A 127 19.93 8.64 30.46
C LEU A 127 20.94 8.06 29.45
N LYS A 128 22.12 7.66 29.92
CA LYS A 128 23.16 7.04 29.07
C LYS A 128 22.67 5.71 28.46
N ALA A 129 21.92 4.91 29.21
CA ALA A 129 21.34 3.67 28.71
C ALA A 129 20.33 3.93 27.57
N LEU A 130 19.46 4.93 27.73
CA LEU A 130 18.54 5.36 26.67
C LEU A 130 19.30 5.84 25.43
N GLN A 131 20.25 6.77 25.60
CA GLN A 131 21.06 7.29 24.50
C GLN A 131 21.85 6.20 23.76
N SER A 132 22.35 5.21 24.49
CA SER A 132 23.00 4.03 23.92
C SER A 132 22.05 3.23 23.02
N ARG A 133 20.82 2.96 23.47
CA ARG A 133 19.80 2.27 22.66
C ARG A 133 19.41 3.08 21.42
N GLN A 134 19.20 4.39 21.56
CA GLN A 134 18.93 5.28 20.43
C GLN A 134 20.07 5.25 19.40
N SER A 135 21.33 5.29 19.86
CA SER A 135 22.51 5.25 19.00
C SER A 135 22.67 3.89 18.30
N GLN A 136 22.36 2.78 18.99
CA GLN A 136 22.29 1.45 18.37
C GLN A 136 21.19 1.39 17.30
N ARG A 137 20.01 1.97 17.55
CA ARG A 137 18.92 2.04 16.56
C ARG A 137 19.29 2.84 15.33
N ARG A 138 19.99 3.99 15.48
CA ARG A 138 20.51 4.78 14.35
C ARG A 138 21.49 3.99 13.49
N ARG A 139 22.47 3.32 14.12
CA ARG A 139 23.42 2.45 13.40
C ARG A 139 22.70 1.32 12.65
N PHE A 140 21.68 0.73 13.26
CA PHE A 140 20.86 -0.28 12.61
C PHE A 140 20.10 0.28 11.39
N ALA A 141 19.52 1.49 11.50
CA ALA A 141 18.86 2.16 10.38
C ALA A 141 19.82 2.37 9.20
N THR A 142 21.01 2.93 9.46
CA THR A 142 22.06 3.10 8.43
C THR A 142 22.41 1.77 7.77
N SER A 143 22.65 0.72 8.57
CA SER A 143 22.99 -0.59 8.02
C SER A 143 21.86 -1.23 7.21
N SER A 144 20.59 -0.90 7.52
CA SER A 144 19.42 -1.43 6.81
C SER A 144 19.22 -0.82 5.42
N GLY A 145 19.85 0.33 5.14
CA GLY A 145 19.85 0.97 3.82
C GLY A 145 20.90 0.40 2.85
N ASN A 146 21.74 -0.54 3.27
CA ASN A 146 22.72 -1.16 2.39
C ASN A 146 22.03 -2.07 1.37
N ALA A 147 22.53 -2.11 0.12
CA ALA A 147 21.93 -2.86 -0.99
C ALA A 147 21.55 -4.30 -0.61
N GLY A 148 22.49 -5.10 -0.10
CA GLY A 148 22.19 -6.49 0.30
C GLY A 148 21.14 -6.64 1.42
N LYS A 149 20.96 -5.61 2.27
CA LYS A 149 19.90 -5.58 3.28
C LYS A 149 18.55 -5.20 2.71
N LEU A 150 18.53 -4.34 1.70
CA LEU A 150 17.33 -4.04 0.94
C LEU A 150 16.89 -5.25 0.10
N ASP A 151 17.83 -5.94 -0.53
CA ASP A 151 17.57 -7.16 -1.30
C ASP A 151 17.01 -8.27 -0.39
N GLY A 152 17.64 -8.47 0.77
CA GLY A 152 17.11 -9.39 1.79
C GLY A 152 15.72 -8.99 2.29
N MET A 153 15.47 -7.70 2.52
CA MET A 153 14.16 -7.19 2.95
C MET A 153 13.07 -7.49 1.92
N LEU A 154 13.35 -7.25 0.63
CA LEU A 154 12.42 -7.52 -0.47
C LEU A 154 12.23 -9.03 -0.69
N GLY A 155 13.32 -9.79 -0.68
CA GLY A 155 13.29 -11.25 -0.82
C GLY A 155 12.44 -11.93 0.25
N GLU A 156 12.63 -11.55 1.51
CA GLU A 156 11.84 -12.04 2.64
C GLU A 156 10.43 -11.47 2.67
N ALA A 157 10.12 -10.40 1.92
CA ALA A 157 8.76 -9.84 1.84
C ALA A 157 7.87 -10.61 0.86
N ARG A 158 8.45 -11.13 -0.23
CA ARG A 158 7.73 -11.86 -1.31
C ARG A 158 6.66 -12.84 -0.80
N PRO A 159 6.95 -13.80 0.10
CA PRO A 159 5.93 -14.77 0.54
C PRO A 159 4.75 -14.15 1.29
N PHE A 160 4.88 -12.94 1.82
CA PHE A 160 3.81 -12.26 2.56
C PHE A 160 2.90 -11.40 1.70
N VAL A 161 3.29 -11.11 0.46
CA VAL A 161 2.56 -10.29 -0.52
C VAL A 161 2.39 -11.03 -1.85
N ALA A 162 2.57 -12.35 -1.82
CA ALA A 162 2.49 -13.20 -3.00
C ALA A 162 1.03 -13.46 -3.39
N HIS A 163 0.75 -13.34 -4.68
CA HIS A 163 -0.52 -13.65 -5.32
C HIS A 163 -0.32 -14.59 -6.51
N THR A 164 -1.34 -15.39 -6.81
CA THR A 164 -1.34 -16.23 -8.02
C THR A 164 -1.82 -15.43 -9.22
N LEU A 165 -1.37 -15.79 -10.42
CA LEU A 165 -1.87 -15.15 -11.65
C LEU A 165 -3.40 -15.27 -11.77
N SER A 166 -3.99 -16.39 -11.35
CA SER A 166 -5.44 -16.61 -11.36
C SER A 166 -6.22 -15.73 -10.38
N SER A 167 -5.55 -15.11 -9.40
CA SER A 167 -6.19 -14.17 -8.48
C SER A 167 -6.26 -12.75 -9.04
N LEU A 168 -5.47 -12.47 -10.08
CA LEU A 168 -5.50 -11.20 -10.80
C LEU A 168 -6.62 -11.21 -11.84
N ASP A 169 -7.32 -10.08 -11.99
CA ASP A 169 -8.42 -9.91 -12.96
C ASP A 169 -9.46 -11.06 -12.91
N ALA A 170 -9.73 -11.59 -11.70
CA ALA A 170 -10.47 -12.83 -11.52
C ALA A 170 -12.00 -12.70 -11.72
N ASP A 171 -12.56 -11.50 -11.58
CA ASP A 171 -13.98 -11.26 -11.82
C ASP A 171 -14.23 -11.01 -13.32
N PRO A 172 -14.89 -11.93 -14.05
CA PRO A 172 -15.14 -11.77 -15.47
C PRO A 172 -16.14 -10.66 -15.80
N LEU A 173 -16.82 -10.11 -14.79
CA LEU A 173 -17.83 -9.07 -14.91
C LEU A 173 -17.35 -7.72 -14.38
N ALA A 174 -16.06 -7.57 -14.09
CA ALA A 174 -15.44 -6.31 -13.71
C ALA A 174 -14.69 -5.66 -14.88
N LEU A 175 -15.04 -4.42 -15.19
CA LEU A 175 -14.36 -3.57 -16.17
C LEU A 175 -13.82 -2.33 -15.47
N ASN A 176 -12.50 -2.22 -15.40
CA ASN A 176 -11.85 -1.08 -14.77
C ASN A 176 -11.75 0.11 -15.73
N VAL A 177 -12.19 1.29 -15.33
CA VAL A 177 -12.19 2.55 -16.11
C VAL A 177 -11.56 3.68 -15.27
N LEU A 178 -11.28 4.85 -15.85
CA LEU A 178 -10.55 5.92 -15.14
C LEU A 178 -11.22 6.39 -13.84
N ASN A 179 -12.56 6.40 -13.79
CA ASN A 179 -13.34 6.87 -12.64
C ASN A 179 -13.94 5.77 -11.75
N GLY A 180 -13.54 4.51 -11.93
CA GLY A 180 -13.96 3.42 -11.05
C GLY A 180 -13.99 2.07 -11.75
N THR A 181 -14.56 1.09 -11.08
CA THR A 181 -14.78 -0.24 -11.63
C THR A 181 -16.25 -0.42 -11.94
N VAL A 182 -16.58 -0.60 -13.21
CA VAL A 182 -17.91 -0.99 -13.67
C VAL A 182 -18.07 -2.49 -13.43
N ARG A 183 -19.12 -2.88 -12.69
CA ARG A 183 -19.45 -4.27 -12.42
C ARG A 183 -20.80 -4.63 -13.00
N PHE A 184 -20.82 -5.68 -13.81
CA PHE A 184 -22.05 -6.23 -14.38
C PHE A 184 -22.63 -7.29 -13.44
N HIS A 185 -23.94 -7.25 -13.25
CA HIS A 185 -24.67 -8.14 -12.36
C HIS A 185 -25.80 -8.80 -13.14
N ARG A 186 -25.94 -10.12 -12.98
CA ARG A 186 -27.03 -10.90 -13.55
C ARG A 186 -28.08 -11.14 -12.48
N PHE A 187 -29.32 -10.80 -12.78
CA PHE A 187 -30.48 -11.07 -11.95
C PHE A 187 -31.44 -11.98 -12.69
N ALA A 188 -32.17 -12.80 -11.93
CA ALA A 188 -33.32 -13.53 -12.43
C ALA A 188 -34.57 -12.79 -11.94
N GLU A 189 -35.42 -12.36 -12.86
CA GLU A 189 -36.67 -11.68 -12.56
C GLU A 189 -37.84 -12.42 -13.22
N PRO A 190 -39.05 -12.38 -12.65
CA PRO A 190 -40.24 -12.93 -13.30
C PRO A 190 -40.41 -12.36 -14.70
N ASP A 191 -40.65 -13.24 -15.66
CA ASP A 191 -40.88 -12.85 -17.04
C ASP A 191 -42.33 -12.37 -17.20
N PRO A 192 -42.57 -11.08 -17.48
CA PRO A 192 -43.91 -10.56 -17.66
C PRO A 192 -44.60 -11.12 -18.92
N GLU A 193 -43.85 -11.73 -19.83
CA GLU A 193 -44.34 -12.34 -21.07
C GLU A 193 -44.44 -13.87 -20.93
N CYS A 194 -44.51 -14.39 -19.71
CA CYS A 194 -44.74 -15.82 -19.51
C CYS A 194 -46.12 -16.20 -20.10
N PRO A 195 -46.18 -17.12 -21.08
CA PRO A 195 -47.44 -17.47 -21.75
C PRO A 195 -48.37 -18.31 -20.85
N ASP A 196 -47.84 -18.88 -19.77
CA ASP A 196 -48.57 -19.70 -18.82
C ASP A 196 -48.67 -18.97 -17.47
N PRO A 197 -49.87 -18.54 -17.03
CA PRO A 197 -50.05 -17.81 -15.77
C PRO A 197 -49.80 -18.69 -14.52
N ASP A 198 -49.78 -20.02 -14.66
CA ASP A 198 -49.57 -20.96 -13.56
C ASP A 198 -48.08 -21.32 -13.38
N VAL A 199 -47.19 -20.82 -14.26
CA VAL A 199 -45.75 -21.08 -14.23
C VAL A 199 -44.97 -19.78 -14.07
N VAL A 200 -44.06 -19.73 -13.09
CA VAL A 200 -43.09 -18.63 -12.99
C VAL A 200 -41.90 -18.91 -13.90
N ARG A 201 -41.93 -18.37 -15.12
CA ARG A 201 -40.73 -18.28 -15.97
C ARG A 201 -39.86 -17.13 -15.48
N LEU A 202 -38.59 -17.39 -15.18
CA LEU A 202 -37.62 -16.35 -14.88
C LEU A 202 -36.86 -15.97 -16.15
N ARG A 203 -36.66 -14.67 -16.36
CA ARG A 203 -35.76 -14.13 -17.38
C ARG A 203 -34.50 -13.56 -16.74
N THR A 204 -33.38 -13.69 -17.44
CA THR A 204 -32.13 -13.04 -17.03
C THR A 204 -32.16 -11.57 -17.41
N VAL A 205 -31.92 -10.69 -16.46
CA VAL A 205 -31.67 -9.27 -16.71
C VAL A 205 -30.29 -8.89 -16.22
N CYS A 206 -29.62 -8.02 -16.97
CA CYS A 206 -28.31 -7.50 -16.61
C CYS A 206 -28.46 -6.05 -16.14
N ARG A 207 -27.84 -5.73 -15.00
CA ARG A 207 -27.65 -4.35 -14.55
C ARG A 207 -26.17 -4.13 -14.27
N TYR A 208 -25.77 -2.88 -14.10
CA TYR A 208 -24.39 -2.57 -13.71
C TYR A 208 -24.35 -1.56 -12.56
N SER A 209 -23.24 -1.55 -11.85
CA SER A 209 -22.89 -0.55 -10.85
C SER A 209 -21.48 -0.03 -11.11
N ILE A 210 -21.20 1.21 -10.73
CA ILE A 210 -19.83 1.73 -10.67
C ILE A 210 -19.42 1.91 -9.22
N LEU A 211 -18.26 1.38 -8.85
CA LEU A 211 -17.68 1.50 -7.51
C LEU A 211 -16.30 2.15 -7.58
N PRO A 212 -15.84 2.83 -6.50
CA PRO A 212 -14.47 3.29 -6.42
C PRO A 212 -13.47 2.14 -6.58
N HIS A 213 -12.30 2.46 -7.14
CA HIS A 213 -11.18 1.53 -7.27
C HIS A 213 -10.82 0.89 -5.95
N ALA A 214 -10.74 -0.44 -5.93
CA ALA A 214 -10.39 -1.18 -4.74
C ALA A 214 -9.18 -2.10 -4.98
N ARG A 215 -8.19 -2.00 -4.09
CA ARG A 215 -7.00 -2.88 -4.10
C ARG A 215 -7.37 -4.35 -4.05
N GLY A 216 -8.44 -4.68 -3.31
CA GLY A 216 -8.95 -6.04 -3.16
C GLY A 216 -9.57 -6.63 -4.42
N ASP A 217 -9.75 -5.84 -5.49
CA ASP A 217 -10.24 -6.33 -6.77
C ASP A 217 -9.15 -7.00 -7.59
N TYR A 218 -7.88 -6.75 -7.25
CA TYR A 218 -6.71 -7.31 -7.93
C TYR A 218 -6.71 -7.14 -9.46
N LEU A 219 -7.34 -6.06 -9.94
CA LEU A 219 -7.37 -5.71 -11.36
C LEU A 219 -6.01 -5.16 -11.79
N THR A 220 -5.48 -5.68 -12.89
CA THR A 220 -4.22 -5.20 -13.50
C THR A 220 -4.44 -4.40 -14.77
N LYS A 221 -5.63 -4.52 -15.37
CA LYS A 221 -6.01 -3.85 -16.60
C LYS A 221 -6.89 -2.63 -16.32
N MET A 222 -6.89 -1.69 -17.25
CA MET A 222 -7.79 -0.53 -17.23
C MET A 222 -8.06 -0.03 -18.64
N ALA A 223 -9.30 0.34 -18.88
CA ALA A 223 -9.74 1.09 -20.04
C ALA A 223 -9.50 2.59 -19.79
N PRO A 224 -8.79 3.31 -20.68
CA PRO A 224 -8.37 4.70 -20.48
C PRO A 224 -9.49 5.71 -20.79
N VAL A 225 -10.71 5.42 -20.31
CA VAL A 225 -11.91 6.22 -20.54
C VAL A 225 -12.64 6.48 -19.23
N PHE A 226 -13.46 7.53 -19.19
CA PHE A 226 -14.42 7.74 -18.11
C PHE A 226 -15.74 7.05 -18.45
N HIS A 227 -16.34 6.36 -17.49
CA HIS A 227 -17.74 5.97 -17.60
C HIS A 227 -18.63 7.22 -17.42
N CYS A 228 -19.53 7.44 -18.37
CA CYS A 228 -20.47 8.55 -18.41
C CYS A 228 -21.80 8.04 -19.02
N PRO A 229 -22.84 7.76 -18.20
CA PRO A 229 -24.14 7.28 -18.68
C PRO A 229 -24.81 8.20 -19.70
N GLU A 230 -24.54 9.50 -19.61
CA GLU A 230 -25.16 10.55 -20.42
C GLU A 230 -24.44 10.76 -21.77
N ALA A 231 -23.38 10.00 -22.06
CA ALA A 231 -22.60 10.16 -23.29
C ALA A 231 -23.43 9.77 -24.55
N GLU A 232 -23.70 10.74 -25.40
CA GLU A 232 -24.49 10.52 -26.63
C GLU A 232 -23.66 10.02 -27.82
N ALA A 233 -22.37 10.35 -27.88
CA ALA A 233 -21.42 9.97 -28.94
C ALA A 233 -21.93 10.17 -30.39
N PRO A 234 -22.41 11.38 -30.77
CA PRO A 234 -23.07 11.61 -32.07
C PRO A 234 -22.18 11.31 -33.28
N ALA A 235 -20.89 11.65 -33.23
CA ALA A 235 -19.93 11.35 -34.30
C ALA A 235 -19.73 9.84 -34.51
N PHE A 236 -19.71 9.06 -33.42
CA PHE A 236 -19.57 7.60 -33.48
C PHE A 236 -20.86 6.95 -34.01
N ARG A 237 -22.04 7.44 -33.59
CA ARG A 237 -23.33 6.97 -34.12
C ARG A 237 -23.44 7.21 -35.63
N ALA A 238 -23.17 8.42 -36.10
CA ALA A 238 -23.17 8.76 -37.52
C ALA A 238 -22.13 7.94 -38.32
N PHE A 239 -20.95 7.70 -37.72
CA PHE A 239 -19.95 6.81 -38.31
C PHE A 239 -20.48 5.38 -38.47
N LEU A 240 -21.08 4.79 -37.43
CA LEU A 240 -21.63 3.44 -37.47
C LEU A 240 -22.76 3.31 -38.49
N GLU A 241 -23.69 4.27 -38.55
CA GLU A 241 -24.77 4.29 -39.55
C GLU A 241 -24.24 4.31 -40.97
N ARG A 242 -23.15 5.05 -41.21
CA ARG A 242 -22.50 5.14 -42.53
C ARG A 242 -21.81 3.83 -42.92
N ILE A 243 -21.09 3.18 -42.01
CA ILE A 243 -20.29 1.99 -42.34
C ILE A 243 -21.08 0.68 -42.24
N ILE A 244 -22.18 0.67 -41.48
CA ILE A 244 -23.10 -0.46 -41.29
C ILE A 244 -24.54 0.09 -41.40
N PRO A 245 -25.10 0.23 -42.62
CA PRO A 245 -26.41 0.84 -42.84
C PRO A 245 -27.58 -0.04 -42.36
N ASP A 246 -27.38 -1.34 -42.25
CA ASP A 246 -28.37 -2.28 -41.72
C ASP A 246 -28.53 -2.13 -40.19
N PRO A 247 -29.72 -1.76 -39.69
CA PRO A 247 -29.95 -1.59 -38.26
C PRO A 247 -29.83 -2.88 -37.46
N GLU A 248 -30.13 -4.05 -38.03
CA GLU A 248 -30.02 -5.34 -37.34
C GLU A 248 -28.56 -5.70 -37.11
N VAL A 249 -27.70 -5.46 -38.11
CA VAL A 249 -26.25 -5.66 -37.99
C VAL A 249 -25.65 -4.67 -36.98
N ARG A 250 -26.10 -3.41 -36.95
CA ARG A 250 -25.68 -2.45 -35.90
C ARG A 250 -26.08 -2.93 -34.51
N ALA A 251 -27.31 -3.41 -34.34
CA ALA A 251 -27.77 -3.96 -33.06
C ALA A 251 -26.97 -5.20 -32.65
N PHE A 252 -26.59 -6.06 -33.60
CA PHE A 252 -25.67 -7.16 -33.35
C PHE A 252 -24.29 -6.67 -32.87
N LEU A 253 -23.66 -5.72 -33.57
CA LEU A 253 -22.35 -5.18 -33.19
C LEU A 253 -22.37 -4.52 -31.81
N GLN A 254 -23.44 -3.81 -31.46
CA GLN A 254 -23.61 -3.23 -30.13
C GLN A 254 -23.61 -4.31 -29.04
N ARG A 255 -24.30 -5.43 -29.27
CA ARG A 255 -24.30 -6.58 -28.34
C ARG A 255 -22.93 -7.27 -28.31
N PHE A 256 -22.29 -7.46 -29.45
CA PHE A 256 -20.98 -8.06 -29.56
C PHE A 256 -19.92 -7.27 -28.78
N PHE A 257 -19.81 -5.96 -29.01
CA PHE A 257 -18.87 -5.13 -28.26
C PHE A 257 -19.23 -5.04 -26.78
N GLY A 258 -20.52 -5.03 -26.42
CA GLY A 258 -20.96 -5.12 -25.03
C GLY A 258 -20.53 -6.42 -24.35
N TYR A 259 -20.59 -7.54 -25.07
CA TYR A 259 -20.10 -8.83 -24.61
C TYR A 259 -18.57 -8.82 -24.42
N CYS A 260 -17.82 -8.17 -25.32
CA CYS A 260 -16.36 -7.99 -25.20
C CYS A 260 -15.92 -7.17 -23.98
N LEU A 261 -16.82 -6.40 -23.34
CA LEU A 261 -16.51 -5.71 -22.08
C LEU A 261 -16.41 -6.69 -20.89
N THR A 262 -16.86 -7.93 -21.07
CA THR A 262 -16.75 -9.00 -20.08
C THR A 262 -15.65 -9.98 -20.48
N ALA A 263 -15.12 -10.74 -19.53
CA ALA A 263 -14.19 -11.84 -19.81
C ALA A 263 -14.90 -13.18 -20.08
N LEU A 264 -16.17 -13.14 -20.47
CA LEU A 264 -16.94 -14.34 -20.77
C LEU A 264 -16.58 -14.90 -22.15
N THR A 265 -16.54 -16.23 -22.24
CA THR A 265 -16.23 -16.98 -23.48
C THR A 265 -17.34 -17.97 -23.84
N SER A 266 -18.52 -17.86 -23.23
CA SER A 266 -19.66 -18.76 -23.41
C SER A 266 -20.13 -18.88 -24.86
N GLU A 267 -20.06 -17.80 -25.63
CA GLU A 267 -20.53 -17.78 -27.03
C GLU A 267 -19.60 -18.54 -27.99
N GLN A 268 -18.31 -18.70 -27.64
CA GLN A 268 -17.31 -19.34 -28.50
C GLN A 268 -17.30 -18.80 -29.96
N MET A 269 -17.48 -17.49 -30.12
CA MET A 269 -17.58 -16.83 -31.43
C MET A 269 -16.36 -15.98 -31.76
N PHE A 270 -16.03 -15.92 -33.05
CA PHE A 270 -15.08 -14.98 -33.63
C PHE A 270 -15.76 -14.20 -34.76
N CYS A 271 -15.67 -12.87 -34.74
CA CYS A 271 -16.29 -12.01 -35.75
C CYS A 271 -15.29 -11.63 -36.84
N ILE A 272 -15.61 -11.99 -38.08
CA ILE A 272 -14.86 -11.57 -39.27
C ILE A 272 -15.54 -10.35 -39.88
N PHE A 273 -14.84 -9.20 -39.82
CA PHE A 273 -15.30 -7.98 -40.48
C PHE A 273 -14.93 -8.01 -41.96
N TYR A 274 -15.79 -8.62 -42.78
CA TYR A 274 -15.58 -8.74 -44.22
C TYR A 274 -16.18 -7.55 -45.01
N GLY A 275 -15.56 -7.23 -46.15
CA GLY A 275 -16.03 -6.28 -47.16
C GLY A 275 -14.88 -5.60 -47.90
N GLU A 276 -15.19 -4.86 -48.96
CA GLU A 276 -14.16 -4.18 -49.76
C GLU A 276 -13.33 -3.19 -48.91
N GLY A 277 -12.09 -2.94 -49.34
CA GLY A 277 -11.13 -2.10 -48.62
C GLY A 277 -11.60 -0.65 -48.45
N SER A 278 -11.06 0.03 -47.43
CA SER A 278 -11.33 1.46 -47.14
C SER A 278 -12.75 1.81 -46.64
N ASN A 279 -13.50 0.82 -46.13
CA ASN A 279 -14.87 1.02 -45.65
C ASN A 279 -15.01 1.34 -44.13
N GLY A 280 -13.93 1.75 -43.46
CA GLY A 280 -13.94 2.13 -42.03
C GLY A 280 -13.98 0.97 -41.03
N LYS A 281 -13.83 -0.29 -41.48
CA LYS A 281 -13.81 -1.48 -40.61
C LYS A 281 -12.63 -1.46 -39.63
N SER A 282 -11.42 -1.23 -40.14
CA SER A 282 -10.23 -1.09 -39.29
C SER A 282 -10.38 0.07 -38.32
N THR A 283 -10.94 1.20 -38.77
CA THR A 283 -11.22 2.35 -37.91
C THR A 283 -12.18 2.00 -36.77
N LEU A 284 -13.22 1.20 -37.01
CA LEU A 284 -14.12 0.73 -35.96
C LEU A 284 -13.37 -0.11 -34.92
N VAL A 285 -12.59 -1.09 -35.37
CA VAL A 285 -11.79 -1.95 -34.48
C VAL A 285 -10.77 -1.13 -33.68
N ASP A 286 -10.11 -0.17 -34.31
CA ASP A 286 -9.15 0.73 -33.66
C ASP A 286 -9.81 1.62 -32.59
N ILE A 287 -11.02 2.14 -32.87
CA ILE A 287 -11.79 2.92 -31.89
C ILE A 287 -12.09 2.06 -30.67
N ILE A 288 -12.63 0.86 -30.87
CA ILE A 288 -12.99 -0.05 -29.77
C ILE A 288 -11.74 -0.46 -28.99
N ALA A 289 -10.65 -0.82 -29.69
CA ALA A 289 -9.38 -1.16 -29.05
C ALA A 289 -8.83 -0.02 -28.19
N ARG A 290 -8.93 1.24 -28.65
CA ARG A 290 -8.54 2.42 -27.87
C ARG A 290 -9.42 2.65 -26.64
N VAL A 291 -10.74 2.43 -26.77
CA VAL A 291 -11.67 2.51 -25.62
C VAL A 291 -11.34 1.42 -24.60
N MET A 292 -11.05 0.20 -25.06
CA MET A 292 -10.74 -0.94 -24.20
C MET A 292 -9.33 -0.89 -23.59
N GLY A 293 -8.38 -0.17 -24.19
CA GLY A 293 -7.02 -0.04 -23.67
C GLY A 293 -6.37 -1.39 -23.43
N ASP A 294 -5.95 -1.65 -22.19
CA ASP A 294 -5.27 -2.89 -21.79
C ASP A 294 -6.11 -4.16 -21.97
N TYR A 295 -7.42 -4.03 -22.14
CA TYR A 295 -8.32 -5.14 -22.43
C TYR A 295 -8.30 -5.56 -23.91
N ALA A 296 -7.69 -4.78 -24.80
CA ALA A 296 -7.56 -5.09 -26.22
C ALA A 296 -6.10 -5.21 -26.65
N THR A 297 -5.83 -6.13 -27.58
CA THR A 297 -4.51 -6.27 -28.21
C THR A 297 -4.67 -6.63 -29.68
N SER A 298 -3.71 -6.21 -30.51
CA SER A 298 -3.65 -6.54 -31.92
C SER A 298 -2.60 -7.62 -32.14
N VAL A 299 -3.00 -8.75 -32.72
CA VAL A 299 -2.08 -9.85 -33.05
C VAL A 299 -1.89 -9.89 -34.56
N PRO A 300 -0.64 -9.80 -35.07
CA PRO A 300 -0.37 -9.97 -36.50
C PRO A 300 -0.79 -11.36 -36.99
N VAL A 301 -1.40 -11.43 -38.18
CA VAL A 301 -1.90 -12.70 -38.75
C VAL A 301 -0.79 -13.72 -39.01
N MET A 302 0.47 -13.29 -39.16
CA MET A 302 1.63 -14.19 -39.36
C MET A 302 2.08 -14.92 -38.07
N SER A 303 1.41 -14.72 -36.95
CA SER A 303 1.80 -15.26 -35.63
C SER A 303 0.77 -16.20 -35.00
N LEU A 304 -0.25 -16.63 -35.77
CA LEU A 304 -1.19 -17.71 -35.43
C LEU A 304 -0.74 -19.01 -36.10
#